data_AF-A0A2P2ML11-F1
#
_entry.id   AF-A0A2P2ML11-F1
#
_cell.length_a   1.000
_cell.length_b   1.000
_cell.length_c   1.000
_cell.angle_alpha   90.00
_cell.angle_beta   90.00
_cell.angle_gamma   90.00
#
_symmetry.space_group_name_H-M   'P 1'
#
loop_
_entity.id
_entity.type
_entity.pdbx_description
1 polymer ?
#
loop_
_entity_poly.entity_id
_entity_poly.type
_entity_poly.pdbx_seq_one_letter_code
_entity_poly.pdbx_strand_id
1 'polypeptide(L)'
;MAAKLAIAKKIFEREKNLILSSSSFQKYFSENEEWLKPYAAFCFLRDFFEISDHSQWGRFSHYSREKLEKLVSKDCLHHDIILFHYYVQFHLHVQLSEAAEYARMKGVILKGDLPIGVDRNSVDTWVYPNLFRMNTSTGAPPDYFDKNGQNWGFPTYNWEEMSKDNYAWWRARLTQMGKYFTAYRIDHILGFFRIWELPDHTMTGLIGKFRPSIPLSQV
;
A
#
# COMPACT_ATOMS: atom_id res chain seq x y z
N MET A 1 19.90 3.00 -2.87
CA MET A 1 18.85 2.03 -3.26
C MET A 1 19.18 1.29 -4.56
N ALA A 2 19.66 1.99 -5.61
CA ALA A 2 20.00 1.40 -6.92
C ALA A 2 20.91 0.16 -6.84
N ALA A 3 21.96 0.18 -6.00
CA ALA A 3 22.88 -0.96 -5.85
C ALA A 3 22.18 -2.25 -5.37
N LYS A 4 21.27 -2.16 -4.37
CA LYS A 4 20.54 -3.33 -3.86
C LYS A 4 19.64 -3.95 -4.94
N LEU A 5 18.92 -3.12 -5.69
CA LEU A 5 18.05 -3.58 -6.78
C LEU A 5 18.86 -4.20 -7.92
N ALA A 6 20.00 -3.61 -8.28
CA ALA A 6 20.88 -4.15 -9.30
C ALA A 6 21.43 -5.54 -8.91
N ILE A 7 21.82 -5.71 -7.64
CA ILE A 7 22.26 -7.01 -7.11
C ILE A 7 21.10 -8.01 -7.11
N ALA A 8 19.92 -7.62 -6.60
CA ALA A 8 18.74 -8.49 -6.56
C ALA A 8 18.35 -8.98 -7.97
N LYS A 9 18.40 -8.12 -8.98
CA LYS A 9 18.15 -8.52 -10.39
C LYS A 9 19.17 -9.56 -10.87
N LYS A 10 20.46 -9.39 -10.57
CA LYS A 10 21.50 -10.36 -10.94
C LYS A 10 21.30 -11.73 -10.28
N ILE A 11 20.84 -11.75 -9.03
CA ILE A 11 20.54 -13.00 -8.31
C ILE A 11 19.26 -13.64 -8.87
N PHE A 12 18.22 -12.83 -9.11
CA PHE A 12 16.98 -13.28 -9.73
C PHE A 12 17.22 -14.02 -11.05
N GLU A 13 18.05 -13.48 -11.96
CA GLU A 13 18.33 -14.17 -13.23
C GLU A 13 18.98 -15.55 -13.05
N ARG A 14 19.69 -15.77 -11.93
CA ARG A 14 20.34 -17.06 -11.63
C ARG A 14 19.41 -18.04 -10.93
N GLU A 15 18.52 -17.54 -10.07
CA GLU A 15 17.79 -18.36 -9.11
C GLU A 15 16.27 -18.39 -9.34
N LYS A 16 15.72 -17.58 -10.25
CA LYS A 16 14.26 -17.44 -10.44
C LYS A 16 13.56 -18.79 -10.61
N ASN A 17 14.09 -19.68 -11.44
CA ASN A 17 13.46 -20.98 -11.68
C ASN A 17 13.45 -21.85 -10.42
N LEU A 18 14.53 -21.84 -9.64
CA LEU A 18 14.63 -22.61 -8.40
C LEU A 18 13.67 -22.07 -7.34
N ILE A 19 13.67 -20.76 -7.12
CA ILE A 19 12.84 -20.14 -6.08
C ILE A 19 11.37 -20.18 -6.46
N LEU A 20 11.01 -19.80 -7.69
CA LEU A 20 9.61 -19.76 -8.13
C LEU A 20 8.97 -21.14 -8.23
N SER A 21 9.75 -22.22 -8.41
CA SER A 21 9.22 -23.60 -8.37
C SER A 21 9.14 -24.19 -6.96
N SER A 22 9.72 -23.53 -5.96
CA SER A 22 9.72 -24.02 -4.58
C SER A 22 8.31 -24.04 -3.98
N SER A 23 8.03 -25.03 -3.14
CA SER A 23 6.75 -25.15 -2.42
C SER A 23 6.50 -23.96 -1.49
N SER A 24 7.56 -23.40 -0.88
CA SER A 24 7.50 -22.20 -0.05
C SER A 24 7.04 -20.98 -0.85
N PHE A 25 7.56 -20.79 -2.06
CA PHE A 25 7.13 -19.68 -2.92
C PHE A 25 5.70 -19.88 -3.39
N GLN A 26 5.33 -21.09 -3.83
CA GLN A 26 3.97 -21.37 -4.30
C GLN A 26 2.91 -21.13 -3.22
N LYS A 27 3.20 -21.56 -1.98
CA LYS A 27 2.35 -21.26 -0.82
C LYS A 27 2.26 -19.77 -0.55
N TYR A 28 3.41 -19.07 -0.50
CA TYR A 28 3.44 -17.62 -0.32
C TYR A 28 2.62 -16.91 -1.40
N PHE A 29 2.78 -17.31 -2.66
CA PHE A 29 2.04 -16.71 -3.77
C PHE A 29 0.54 -16.92 -3.61
N SER A 30 0.08 -18.15 -3.35
CA SER A 30 -1.36 -18.44 -3.18
C SER A 30 -2.00 -17.67 -2.01
N GLU A 31 -1.24 -17.43 -0.94
CA GLU A 31 -1.74 -16.70 0.23
C GLU A 31 -1.77 -15.17 0.04
N ASN A 32 -1.12 -14.66 -1.01
CA ASN A 32 -0.90 -13.22 -1.19
C ASN A 32 -1.29 -12.71 -2.58
N GLU A 33 -1.74 -13.57 -3.51
CA GLU A 33 -1.93 -13.20 -4.92
C GLU A 33 -2.87 -12.01 -5.14
N GLU A 34 -3.89 -11.85 -4.29
CA GLU A 34 -4.88 -10.78 -4.39
C GLU A 34 -4.26 -9.37 -4.26
N TRP A 35 -3.24 -9.18 -3.42
CA TRP A 35 -2.50 -7.90 -3.34
C TRP A 35 -1.19 -7.93 -4.14
N LEU A 36 -0.56 -9.10 -4.25
CA LEU A 36 0.76 -9.25 -4.86
C LEU A 36 0.73 -9.05 -6.38
N LYS A 37 -0.28 -9.59 -7.07
CA LYS A 37 -0.44 -9.39 -8.53
C LYS A 37 -0.62 -7.90 -8.87
N PRO A 38 -1.59 -7.16 -8.28
CA PRO A 38 -1.71 -5.73 -8.51
C PRO A 38 -0.46 -4.95 -8.14
N TYR A 39 0.21 -5.28 -7.03
CA TYR A 39 1.45 -4.60 -6.62
C TYR A 39 2.57 -4.74 -7.65
N ALA A 40 2.81 -5.95 -8.17
CA ALA A 40 3.84 -6.16 -9.17
C ALA A 40 3.52 -5.47 -10.50
N ALA A 41 2.25 -5.53 -10.94
CA ALA A 41 1.77 -4.79 -12.10
C ALA A 41 1.92 -3.27 -11.93
N PHE A 42 1.57 -2.75 -10.76
CA PHE A 42 1.71 -1.32 -10.43
C PHE A 42 3.18 -0.89 -10.51
N CYS A 43 4.10 -1.65 -9.91
CA CYS A 43 5.53 -1.34 -9.96
C CYS A 43 6.05 -1.37 -11.41
N PHE A 44 5.67 -2.36 -12.20
CA PHE A 44 6.00 -2.43 -13.61
C PHE A 44 5.48 -1.21 -14.38
N LEU A 45 4.20 -0.86 -14.23
CA LEU A 45 3.58 0.27 -14.93
C LEU A 45 4.20 1.61 -14.53
N ARG A 46 4.44 1.83 -13.23
CA ARG A 46 5.14 3.02 -12.73
C ARG A 46 6.50 3.18 -13.39
N ASP A 47 7.28 2.10 -13.45
CA ASP A 47 8.63 2.14 -14.01
C ASP A 47 8.61 2.24 -15.54
N PHE A 48 7.62 1.64 -16.20
CA PHE A 48 7.45 1.69 -17.66
C PHE A 48 7.03 3.09 -18.16
N PHE A 49 6.12 3.76 -17.44
CA PHE A 49 5.67 5.13 -17.75
C PHE A 49 6.53 6.20 -17.08
N GLU A 50 7.50 5.82 -16.25
CA GLU A 50 8.38 6.70 -15.47
C GLU A 50 7.61 7.70 -14.56
N ILE A 51 6.38 7.36 -14.19
CA ILE A 51 5.50 8.20 -13.37
C ILE A 51 4.58 7.33 -12.50
N SER A 52 4.37 7.74 -11.25
CA SER A 52 3.45 7.03 -10.33
C SER A 52 2.00 7.46 -10.46
N ASP A 53 1.73 8.65 -11.01
CA ASP A 53 0.39 9.12 -11.32
C ASP A 53 -0.25 8.20 -12.36
N HIS A 54 -1.05 7.27 -11.86
CA HIS A 54 -1.67 6.23 -12.67
C HIS A 54 -2.66 6.80 -13.68
N SER A 55 -3.19 8.01 -13.49
CA SER A 55 -4.05 8.67 -14.48
C SER A 55 -3.35 8.86 -15.83
N GLN A 56 -2.01 8.91 -15.82
CA GLN A 56 -1.17 9.11 -17.00
C GLN A 56 -0.73 7.80 -17.69
N TRP A 57 -1.19 6.63 -17.23
CA TRP A 57 -0.83 5.32 -17.79
C TRP A 57 -1.71 4.90 -19.00
N GLY A 58 -2.39 5.86 -19.62
CA GLY A 58 -3.26 5.64 -20.78
C GLY A 58 -4.32 4.57 -20.51
N ARG A 59 -4.27 3.45 -21.24
CA ARG A 59 -5.23 2.34 -21.10
C ARG A 59 -5.20 1.67 -19.73
N PHE A 60 -4.14 1.84 -18.94
CA PHE A 60 -4.00 1.29 -17.59
C PHE A 60 -4.36 2.28 -16.48
N SER A 61 -4.83 3.48 -16.84
CA SER A 61 -5.26 4.51 -15.87
C SER A 61 -6.32 4.02 -14.90
N HIS A 62 -7.21 3.15 -15.35
CA HIS A 62 -8.22 2.52 -14.54
C HIS A 62 -7.90 1.04 -14.40
N TYR A 63 -7.83 0.59 -13.14
CA TYR A 63 -7.65 -0.81 -12.81
C TYR A 63 -8.77 -1.68 -13.42
N SER A 64 -8.38 -2.86 -13.89
CA SER A 64 -9.31 -3.90 -14.35
C SER A 64 -8.66 -5.26 -14.12
N ARG A 65 -9.42 -6.20 -13.54
CA ARG A 65 -8.96 -7.57 -13.31
C ARG A 65 -8.55 -8.26 -14.62
N GLU A 66 -9.27 -8.00 -15.72
CA GLU A 66 -8.94 -8.56 -17.04
C GLU A 66 -7.59 -8.06 -17.55
N LYS A 67 -7.34 -6.74 -17.47
CA LYS A 67 -6.05 -6.15 -17.88
C LYS A 67 -4.92 -6.63 -16.99
N LEU A 68 -5.17 -6.76 -15.69
CA LEU A 68 -4.20 -7.29 -14.74
C LEU A 68 -3.80 -8.72 -15.12
N GLU A 69 -4.74 -9.64 -15.28
CA GLU A 69 -4.44 -11.04 -15.60
C GLU A 69 -3.69 -11.18 -16.92
N LYS A 70 -4.04 -10.37 -17.94
CA LYS A 70 -3.28 -10.32 -19.20
C LYS A 70 -1.84 -9.83 -18.99
N LEU A 71 -1.64 -8.82 -18.15
CA LEU A 71 -0.34 -8.24 -17.88
C LEU A 71 0.57 -9.19 -17.09
N VAL A 72 0.03 -9.89 -16.09
CA VAL A 72 0.80 -10.84 -15.25
C VAL A 72 0.91 -12.25 -15.84
N SER A 73 0.24 -12.51 -16.97
CA SER A 73 0.32 -13.79 -17.69
C SER A 73 1.74 -14.15 -18.08
N LYS A 74 2.02 -15.46 -18.16
CA LYS A 74 3.29 -16.02 -18.64
C LYS A 74 3.57 -15.67 -20.10
N ASP A 75 2.52 -15.40 -20.89
CA ASP A 75 2.64 -15.05 -22.30
C ASP A 75 2.97 -13.56 -22.52
N CYS A 76 3.00 -12.75 -21.45
CA CYS A 76 3.36 -11.34 -21.56
C CYS A 76 4.86 -11.18 -21.79
N LEU A 77 5.25 -10.32 -22.74
CA LEU A 77 6.65 -9.99 -23.01
C LEU A 77 7.42 -9.51 -21.76
N HIS A 78 6.72 -8.90 -20.81
CA HIS A 78 7.30 -8.33 -19.59
C HIS A 78 7.15 -9.24 -18.37
N HIS A 79 6.80 -10.52 -18.57
CA HIS A 79 6.52 -11.46 -17.48
C HIS A 79 7.66 -11.55 -16.45
N ASP A 80 8.92 -11.63 -16.91
CA ASP A 80 10.09 -11.71 -16.01
C ASP A 80 10.25 -10.47 -15.12
N ILE A 81 9.88 -9.28 -15.62
CA ILE A 81 9.93 -8.03 -14.83
C ILE A 81 8.89 -8.09 -13.71
N ILE A 82 7.72 -8.65 -13.98
CA ILE A 82 6.65 -8.83 -12.98
C ILE A 82 7.07 -9.91 -11.97
N LEU A 83 7.61 -11.03 -12.42
CA LEU A 83 8.13 -12.11 -11.56
C LEU A 83 9.22 -11.60 -10.61
N PHE A 84 10.05 -10.66 -11.05
CA PHE A 84 11.06 -10.05 -10.19
C PHE A 84 10.44 -9.38 -8.96
N HIS A 85 9.28 -8.72 -9.10
CA HIS A 85 8.58 -8.15 -7.94
C HIS A 85 8.02 -9.21 -7.00
N TYR A 86 7.53 -10.34 -7.51
CA TYR A 86 7.11 -11.47 -6.68
C TYR A 86 8.28 -12.06 -5.91
N TYR A 87 9.42 -12.25 -6.59
CA TYR A 87 10.66 -12.74 -5.99
C TYR A 87 11.14 -11.83 -4.85
N VAL A 88 11.18 -10.51 -5.08
CA VAL A 88 11.59 -9.55 -4.05
C VAL A 88 10.64 -9.59 -2.85
N GLN A 89 9.33 -9.58 -3.07
CA GLN A 89 8.35 -9.63 -1.99
C GLN A 89 8.42 -10.95 -1.20
N PHE A 90 8.66 -12.07 -1.87
CA PHE A 90 8.89 -13.36 -1.22
C PHE A 90 10.12 -13.34 -0.31
N HIS A 91 11.26 -12.83 -0.80
CA HIS A 91 12.47 -12.73 0.03
C HIS A 91 12.31 -11.78 1.22
N LEU A 92 11.62 -10.65 1.03
CA LEU A 92 11.28 -9.76 2.15
C LEU A 92 10.40 -10.46 3.18
N HIS A 93 9.40 -11.23 2.74
CA HIS A 93 8.55 -12.02 3.61
C HIS A 93 9.36 -13.05 4.42
N VAL A 94 10.23 -13.83 3.76
CA VAL A 94 11.05 -14.86 4.43
C VAL A 94 11.96 -14.21 5.47
N GLN A 95 12.73 -13.20 5.08
CA GLN A 95 13.70 -12.55 5.97
C GLN A 95 13.04 -11.86 7.16
N LEU A 96 11.91 -11.17 6.95
CA LEU A 96 11.20 -10.50 8.03
C LEU A 96 10.51 -11.51 8.96
N SER A 97 9.97 -12.61 8.42
CA SER A 97 9.36 -13.68 9.23
C SER A 97 10.39 -14.37 10.11
N GLU A 98 11.56 -14.69 9.55
CA GLU A 98 12.68 -15.30 10.29
C GLU A 98 13.18 -14.37 11.42
N ALA A 99 13.37 -13.08 11.13
CA ALA A 99 13.79 -12.11 12.13
C ALA A 99 12.73 -11.93 13.24
N ALA A 100 11.45 -11.88 12.87
CA ALA A 100 10.35 -11.76 13.83
C ALA A 100 10.22 -13.00 14.72
N GLU A 101 10.38 -14.20 14.15
CA GLU A 101 10.35 -15.43 14.92
C GLU A 101 11.54 -15.54 15.86
N TYR A 102 12.74 -15.22 15.37
CA TYR A 102 13.93 -15.17 16.22
C TYR A 102 13.76 -14.22 17.40
N ALA A 103 13.20 -13.02 17.17
CA ALA A 103 12.91 -12.08 18.25
C ALA A 103 11.93 -12.67 19.28
N ARG A 104 10.83 -13.29 18.82
CA ARG A 104 9.85 -13.96 19.70
C ARG A 104 10.49 -15.06 20.54
N MET A 105 11.34 -15.89 19.95
CA MET A 105 12.09 -16.94 20.67
C MET A 105 13.01 -16.36 21.76
N LYS A 106 13.44 -15.10 21.64
CA LYS A 106 14.24 -14.38 22.63
C LYS A 106 13.39 -13.56 23.62
N GLY A 107 12.07 -13.67 23.58
CA GLY A 107 11.17 -12.87 24.41
C GLY A 107 11.10 -11.39 23.98
N VAL A 108 11.56 -11.05 22.78
CA VAL A 108 11.50 -9.71 22.22
C VAL A 108 10.37 -9.65 21.21
N ILE A 109 9.45 -8.69 21.36
CA ILE A 109 8.39 -8.48 20.39
C ILE A 109 8.78 -7.37 19.40
N LEU A 110 8.42 -7.55 18.13
CA LEU A 110 8.52 -6.48 17.14
C LEU A 110 7.21 -5.70 17.12
N LYS A 111 7.33 -4.37 17.25
CA LYS A 111 6.21 -3.43 17.15
C LYS A 111 6.26 -2.75 15.79
N GLY A 112 5.27 -3.02 14.95
CA GLY A 112 5.11 -2.39 13.65
C GLY A 112 4.58 -0.96 13.75
N ASP A 113 4.62 -0.26 12.63
CA ASP A 113 4.14 1.11 12.49
C ASP A 113 3.36 1.25 11.18
N LEU A 114 2.15 1.77 11.28
CA LEU A 114 1.21 1.87 10.17
C LEU A 114 0.81 3.33 9.96
N PRO A 115 1.23 3.97 8.86
CA PRO A 115 0.71 5.27 8.46
C PRO A 115 -0.80 5.22 8.31
N ILE A 116 -1.53 6.25 8.78
CA ILE A 116 -2.99 6.24 8.69
C ILE A 116 -3.46 6.15 7.25
N GLY A 117 -2.85 6.89 6.32
CA GLY A 117 -3.25 6.95 4.91
C GLY A 117 -2.30 6.21 3.97
N VAL A 118 -2.59 6.32 2.67
CA VAL A 118 -1.80 5.77 1.57
C VAL A 118 -1.62 6.83 0.50
N ASP A 119 -0.50 6.80 -0.22
CA ASP A 119 -0.20 7.80 -1.25
C ASP A 119 -1.28 7.82 -2.35
N ARG A 120 -1.56 9.01 -2.91
CA ARG A 120 -2.53 9.20 -4.00
C ARG A 120 -2.18 8.38 -5.24
N ASN A 121 -0.89 8.18 -5.45
CA ASN A 121 -0.29 7.48 -6.57
C ASN A 121 0.29 6.14 -6.09
N SER A 122 -0.52 5.38 -5.34
CA SER A 122 -0.19 4.05 -4.82
C SER A 122 -0.99 2.96 -5.52
N VAL A 123 -0.58 1.71 -5.31
CA VAL A 123 -1.36 0.54 -5.75
C VAL A 123 -2.75 0.52 -5.12
N ASP A 124 -2.90 0.94 -3.86
CA ASP A 124 -4.18 0.93 -3.16
C ASP A 124 -5.19 1.88 -3.82
N THR A 125 -4.78 3.09 -4.15
CA THR A 125 -5.65 4.09 -4.82
C THR A 125 -5.87 3.77 -6.29
N TRP A 126 -4.97 3.05 -6.94
CA TRP A 126 -5.16 2.55 -8.31
C TRP A 126 -6.18 1.42 -8.36
N VAL A 127 -6.10 0.44 -7.44
CA VAL A 127 -6.97 -0.75 -7.43
C VAL A 127 -8.33 -0.44 -6.82
N TYR A 128 -8.37 0.37 -5.76
CA TYR A 128 -9.58 0.64 -4.98
C TYR A 128 -9.90 2.15 -4.86
N PRO A 129 -9.95 2.92 -5.97
CA PRO A 129 -10.12 4.37 -5.92
C PRO A 129 -11.40 4.81 -5.21
N ASN A 130 -12.46 3.98 -5.22
CA ASN A 130 -13.74 4.26 -4.54
C ASN A 130 -13.63 4.28 -3.01
N LEU A 131 -12.63 3.61 -2.43
CA LEU A 131 -12.37 3.61 -1.00
C LEU A 131 -11.73 4.91 -0.50
N PHE A 132 -11.34 5.80 -1.41
CA PHE A 132 -10.65 7.05 -1.12
C PHE A 132 -11.38 8.24 -1.74
N ARG A 133 -11.29 9.40 -1.11
CA ARG A 133 -11.80 10.66 -1.64
C ARG A 133 -10.70 11.33 -2.46
N MET A 134 -10.59 10.91 -3.71
CA MET A 134 -9.49 11.28 -4.61
C MET A 134 -9.43 12.76 -5.00
N ASN A 135 -10.43 13.57 -4.66
CA ASN A 135 -10.43 15.03 -4.83
C ASN A 135 -10.11 15.79 -3.54
N THR A 136 -9.65 15.09 -2.51
CA THR A 136 -9.29 15.64 -1.20
C THR A 136 -7.86 15.30 -0.84
N SER A 137 -7.34 15.98 0.16
CA SER A 137 -6.07 15.69 0.81
C SER A 137 -6.24 15.66 2.32
N THR A 138 -5.33 14.97 2.99
CA THR A 138 -5.25 14.88 4.45
C THR A 138 -4.20 15.84 4.96
N GLY A 139 -4.45 16.45 6.11
CA GLY A 139 -3.48 17.34 6.73
C GLY A 139 -3.67 17.54 8.23
N ALA A 140 -3.21 18.68 8.71
CA ALA A 140 -3.46 19.18 10.05
C ALA A 140 -3.86 20.66 10.00
N PRO A 141 -4.78 21.12 10.86
CA PRO A 141 -5.12 22.52 10.96
C PRO A 141 -3.92 23.33 11.47
N PRO A 142 -3.94 24.67 11.29
CA PRO A 142 -3.01 25.54 11.98
C PRO A 142 -3.05 25.35 13.50
N ASP A 143 -1.89 25.42 14.12
CA ASP A 143 -1.75 25.41 15.56
C ASP A 143 -0.70 26.43 16.03
N TYR A 144 -0.35 26.37 17.32
CA TYR A 144 0.64 27.27 17.91
C TYR A 144 2.04 27.10 17.30
N PHE A 145 2.37 25.90 16.82
CA PHE A 145 3.67 25.56 16.26
C PHE A 145 3.76 25.83 14.75
N ASP A 146 2.65 25.63 14.03
CA ASP A 146 2.56 25.89 12.59
C ASP A 146 1.29 26.68 12.25
N LYS A 147 1.49 27.97 11.96
CA LYS A 147 0.40 28.90 11.59
C LYS A 147 -0.21 28.61 10.22
N ASN A 148 0.45 27.85 9.36
CA ASN A 148 -0.06 27.48 8.05
C ASN A 148 -0.80 26.13 8.09
N GLY A 149 -0.65 25.36 9.17
CA GLY A 149 -1.05 23.96 9.20
C GLY A 149 -0.30 23.15 8.14
N GLN A 150 -0.69 21.89 7.99
CA GLN A 150 0.03 20.96 7.13
C GLN A 150 -0.90 20.36 6.08
N ASN A 151 -0.40 20.18 4.87
CA ASN A 151 -0.99 19.31 3.87
C ASN A 151 -0.04 18.12 3.63
N TRP A 152 -0.49 16.91 3.94
CA TRP A 152 0.30 15.68 3.78
C TRP A 152 0.12 15.02 2.41
N GLY A 153 -0.80 15.50 1.58
CA GLY A 153 -0.93 15.15 0.16
C GLY A 153 -1.78 13.92 -0.17
N PHE A 154 -1.99 13.01 0.79
CA PHE A 154 -2.74 11.77 0.56
C PHE A 154 -4.25 11.91 0.74
N PRO A 155 -5.08 11.20 -0.05
CA PRO A 155 -6.54 11.31 0.03
C PRO A 155 -7.09 10.84 1.38
N THR A 156 -8.23 11.40 1.79
CA THR A 156 -8.97 10.89 2.94
C THR A 156 -9.75 9.63 2.58
N TYR A 157 -10.17 8.87 3.58
CA TYR A 157 -10.98 7.66 3.38
C TYR A 157 -12.44 7.97 3.04
N ASN A 158 -13.02 7.12 2.20
CA ASN A 158 -14.45 7.01 2.01
C ASN A 158 -15.01 5.94 2.97
N TRP A 159 -15.12 6.28 4.25
CA TRP A 159 -15.54 5.36 5.30
C TRP A 159 -16.93 4.76 5.05
N GLU A 160 -17.80 5.52 4.40
CA GLU A 160 -19.14 5.08 4.01
C GLU A 160 -19.07 3.94 2.98
N GLU A 161 -18.17 4.03 2.00
CA GLU A 161 -17.93 2.94 1.05
C GLU A 161 -17.30 1.72 1.73
N MET A 162 -16.26 1.95 2.54
CA MET A 162 -15.57 0.88 3.28
C MET A 162 -16.51 0.13 4.24
N SER A 163 -17.51 0.80 4.81
CA SER A 163 -18.46 0.14 5.73
C SER A 163 -19.32 -0.93 5.05
N LYS A 164 -19.52 -0.86 3.72
CA LYS A 164 -20.41 -1.75 2.96
C LYS A 164 -19.93 -3.20 2.94
N ASP A 165 -18.62 -3.43 3.07
CA ASP A 165 -18.00 -4.76 3.12
C ASP A 165 -17.38 -5.06 4.51
N ASN A 166 -17.87 -4.34 5.53
CA ASN A 166 -17.39 -4.41 6.91
C ASN A 166 -15.89 -4.03 7.03
N TYR A 167 -15.40 -3.11 6.20
CA TYR A 167 -14.02 -2.61 6.20
C TYR A 167 -13.00 -3.65 5.71
N ALA A 168 -13.32 -4.41 4.66
CA ALA A 168 -12.49 -5.52 4.19
C ALA A 168 -11.05 -5.11 3.87
N TRP A 169 -10.84 -3.95 3.23
CA TRP A 169 -9.50 -3.42 2.94
C TRP A 169 -8.67 -3.19 4.21
N TRP A 170 -9.24 -2.58 5.24
CA TRP A 170 -8.56 -2.37 6.53
C TRP A 170 -8.27 -3.69 7.26
N ARG A 171 -9.22 -4.64 7.26
CA ARG A 171 -8.99 -5.97 7.83
C ARG A 171 -7.86 -6.71 7.13
N ALA A 172 -7.81 -6.66 5.80
CA ALA A 172 -6.73 -7.25 5.01
C ALA A 172 -5.37 -6.60 5.33
N ARG A 173 -5.33 -5.26 5.40
CA ARG A 173 -4.13 -4.48 5.77
C ARG A 173 -3.58 -4.90 7.14
N LEU A 174 -4.44 -4.98 8.15
CA LEU A 174 -4.05 -5.41 9.50
C LEU A 174 -3.66 -6.89 9.56
N THR A 175 -4.35 -7.75 8.80
CA THR A 175 -4.03 -9.19 8.71
C THR A 175 -2.65 -9.41 8.11
N GLN A 176 -2.28 -8.65 7.08
CA GLN A 176 -0.97 -8.74 6.45
C GLN A 176 0.15 -8.31 7.39
N MET A 177 -0.06 -7.23 8.16
CA MET A 177 0.89 -6.83 9.20
C MET A 177 0.99 -7.87 10.32
N GLY A 178 -0.14 -8.53 10.63
CA GLY A 178 -0.32 -9.69 11.51
C GLY A 178 0.74 -10.76 11.40
N LYS A 179 1.27 -10.96 10.20
CA LYS A 179 2.26 -11.98 9.88
C LYS A 179 3.62 -11.74 10.55
N TYR A 180 3.95 -10.49 10.83
CA TYR A 180 5.31 -10.12 11.25
C TYR A 180 5.39 -9.53 12.65
N PHE A 181 4.44 -8.67 13.03
CA PHE A 181 4.55 -7.90 14.26
C PHE A 181 3.55 -8.37 15.31
N THR A 182 3.91 -8.23 16.58
CA THR A 182 3.04 -8.60 17.71
C THR A 182 2.12 -7.45 18.12
N ALA A 183 2.55 -6.22 17.87
CA ALA A 183 1.78 -5.01 18.15
C ALA A 183 2.02 -3.98 17.04
N TYR A 184 1.11 -3.02 16.90
CA TYR A 184 1.21 -1.94 15.92
C TYR A 184 1.00 -0.59 16.58
N ARG A 185 1.79 0.39 16.17
CA ARG A 185 1.35 1.79 16.22
C ARG A 185 0.55 2.06 14.96
N ILE A 186 -0.63 2.65 15.11
CA ILE A 186 -1.31 3.32 14.00
C ILE A 186 -1.01 4.80 14.16
N ASP A 187 -0.24 5.34 13.23
CA ASP A 187 0.07 6.76 13.20
C ASP A 187 -1.21 7.57 13.05
N HIS A 188 -1.25 8.76 13.67
CA HIS A 188 -2.39 9.67 13.61
C HIS A 188 -3.77 9.00 13.87
N ILE A 189 -3.84 8.09 14.86
CA ILE A 189 -5.06 7.29 15.18
C ILE A 189 -6.34 8.13 15.33
N LEU A 190 -6.23 9.40 15.73
CA LEU A 190 -7.36 10.34 15.81
C LEU A 190 -8.10 10.50 14.46
N GLY A 191 -7.44 10.27 13.33
CA GLY A 191 -8.04 10.31 12.01
C GLY A 191 -9.11 9.23 11.76
N PHE A 192 -9.17 8.17 12.58
CA PHE A 192 -10.30 7.23 12.58
C PHE A 192 -11.57 7.83 13.18
N PHE A 193 -11.40 8.81 14.09
CA PHE A 193 -12.51 9.51 14.70
C PHE A 193 -12.92 10.73 13.86
N ARG A 194 -11.95 11.60 13.56
CA ARG A 194 -12.12 12.73 12.64
C ARG A 194 -10.77 13.12 12.05
N ILE A 195 -10.76 13.37 10.75
CA ILE A 195 -9.54 13.72 10.03
C ILE A 195 -9.66 15.13 9.43
N TRP A 196 -8.56 15.88 9.38
CA TRP A 196 -8.55 17.19 8.73
C TRP A 196 -8.46 16.99 7.21
N GLU A 197 -9.59 17.23 6.55
CA GLU A 197 -9.79 17.10 5.11
C GLU A 197 -9.59 18.47 4.44
N LEU A 198 -8.75 18.50 3.41
CA LEU A 198 -8.42 19.65 2.60
C LEU A 198 -8.85 19.39 1.14
N PRO A 199 -9.18 20.43 0.35
CA PRO A 199 -9.19 20.29 -1.11
C PRO A 199 -7.79 19.91 -1.63
N ASP A 200 -7.73 19.06 -2.65
CA ASP A 200 -6.48 18.48 -3.17
C ASP A 200 -5.47 19.49 -3.75
N HIS A 201 -5.94 20.63 -4.24
CA HIS A 201 -5.12 21.71 -4.84
C HIS A 201 -4.50 22.67 -3.82
N THR A 202 -4.77 22.49 -2.52
CA THR A 202 -4.22 23.38 -1.48
C THR A 202 -2.77 23.06 -1.18
N MET A 203 -1.95 24.08 -0.87
CA MET A 203 -0.55 23.88 -0.47
C MET A 203 -0.35 23.84 1.05
N THR A 204 -1.27 24.42 1.81
CA THR A 204 -1.20 24.55 3.28
C THR A 204 -2.42 23.91 3.95
N GLY A 205 -2.39 23.79 5.27
CA GLY A 205 -3.49 23.25 6.08
C GLY A 205 -4.63 24.24 6.39
N LEU A 206 -4.59 25.47 5.85
CA LEU A 206 -5.50 26.56 6.23
C LEU A 206 -6.97 26.32 5.86
N ILE A 207 -7.22 25.78 4.66
CA ILE A 207 -8.57 25.72 4.06
C ILE A 207 -9.14 24.31 4.19
N GLY A 208 -9.13 23.78 5.41
CA GLY A 208 -9.61 22.43 5.71
C GLY A 208 -10.84 22.40 6.60
N LYS A 209 -11.34 21.20 6.83
CA LYS A 209 -12.43 20.91 7.79
C LYS A 209 -12.23 19.54 8.41
N PHE A 210 -12.73 19.33 9.62
CA PHE A 210 -12.82 17.98 10.18
C PHE A 210 -13.85 17.16 9.40
N ARG A 211 -13.52 15.89 9.13
CA ARG A 211 -14.43 14.90 8.56
C ARG A 211 -14.48 13.66 9.46
N PRO A 212 -15.66 13.28 9.99
CA PRO A 212 -16.91 14.01 9.90
C PRO A 212 -16.83 15.39 10.60
N SER A 213 -17.57 16.37 10.08
CA SER A 213 -17.66 17.73 10.66
C SER A 213 -18.77 17.83 11.71
N ILE A 214 -19.63 16.82 11.79
CA ILE A 214 -20.75 16.75 12.72
C ILE A 214 -20.23 16.18 14.04
N PRO A 215 -20.51 16.82 15.18
CA PRO A 215 -20.18 16.26 16.49
C PRO A 215 -20.84 14.89 16.67
N LEU A 216 -20.17 13.96 17.34
CA LEU A 216 -20.86 12.77 17.83
C LEU A 216 -21.86 13.21 18.92
N SER A 217 -23.14 13.27 18.58
CA SER A 217 -24.20 13.20 19.56
C SER A 217 -24.31 11.75 20.02
N GLN A 218 -24.40 11.50 21.33
CA GLN A 218 -24.71 10.17 21.85
C GLN A 218 -25.97 9.64 21.14
N VAL A 219 -25.86 8.44 20.56
CA VAL A 219 -26.99 7.65 20.04
C VAL A 219 -27.33 6.62 21.09
#